data_AF-A0A0S7F6S6-F1
#
_entry.id   AF-A0A0S7F6S6-F1
#
_cell.length_a   1.000
_cell.length_b   1.000
_cell.length_c   1.000
_cell.angle_alpha   90.00
_cell.angle_beta   90.00
_cell.angle_gamma   90.00
#
_symmetry.space_group_name_H-M   'P 1'
#
loop_
_entity.id
_entity.type
_entity.pdbx_description
1 polymer ?
#
loop_
_entity_poly.entity_id
_entity_poly.type
_entity_poly.pdbx_seq_one_letter_code
_entity_poly.pdbx_strand_id
1 'polypeptide(L)'
;SNDLKTKTVQHSCLGEGHKKLSQRFKLSVSTVRNIVRKWKTTGTVHVKPRSGRPRKISEKKNGENGQGPPPKTCSIILLQMVSLCIVQQFSALCTEKLYGRVMRWKPFLQARHKRSRLRSAKAHLDKPASFWNKVLWTDETKIELFGHKKGVMHGGKKTQCSKKNTCYPL
;
A
#
# COMPACT_ATOMS: atom_id res chain seq x y z
N SER A 1 -37.89 5.87 0.31
CA SER A 1 -36.98 6.55 -0.64
C SER A 1 -36.44 7.85 -0.04
N ASN A 2 -35.24 8.31 -0.42
CA ASN A 2 -34.71 9.61 0.04
C ASN A 2 -35.58 10.78 -0.44
N ASP A 3 -36.18 10.64 -1.62
CA ASP A 3 -37.10 11.62 -2.22
C ASP A 3 -38.36 11.89 -1.36
N LEU A 4 -38.91 10.86 -0.72
CA LEU A 4 -40.02 11.01 0.23
C LEU A 4 -39.61 11.85 1.45
N LYS A 5 -38.38 11.64 1.94
CA LYS A 5 -37.88 12.33 3.12
C LYS A 5 -37.55 13.80 2.82
N THR A 6 -37.01 14.12 1.63
CA THR A 6 -36.79 15.50 1.19
C THR A 6 -38.10 16.25 1.01
N LYS A 7 -39.10 15.64 0.35
CA LYS A 7 -40.46 16.22 0.23
C LYS A 7 -41.10 16.46 1.60
N THR A 8 -40.97 15.51 2.54
CA THR A 8 -41.47 15.67 3.92
C THR A 8 -40.82 16.87 4.62
N VAL A 9 -39.52 17.08 4.43
CA VAL A 9 -38.80 18.23 4.99
C VAL A 9 -39.28 19.54 4.36
N GLN A 10 -39.43 19.60 3.03
CA GLN A 10 -39.92 20.80 2.32
C GLN A 10 -41.28 21.25 2.86
N HIS A 11 -42.25 20.33 2.96
CA HIS A 11 -43.57 20.66 3.51
C HIS A 11 -43.53 21.01 5.00
N SER A 12 -42.59 20.44 5.76
CA SER A 12 -42.38 20.86 7.15
C SER A 12 -41.78 22.27 7.24
N CYS A 13 -40.97 22.70 6.28
CA CYS A 13 -40.46 24.07 6.20
C CYS A 13 -41.57 25.07 5.81
N LEU A 14 -42.56 24.63 5.04
CA LEU A 14 -43.77 25.39 4.72
C LEU A 14 -44.76 25.49 5.91
N GLY A 15 -44.43 24.91 7.08
CA GLY A 15 -45.25 25.00 8.28
C GLY A 15 -46.37 23.96 8.40
N GLU A 16 -46.38 22.91 7.57
CA GLU A 16 -47.37 21.84 7.69
C GLU A 16 -47.15 20.99 8.96
N GLY A 17 -48.22 20.77 9.72
CA GLY A 17 -48.18 19.97 10.94
C GLY A 17 -47.91 18.47 10.70
N HIS A 18 -47.20 17.83 11.63
CA HIS A 18 -46.74 16.44 11.48
C HIS A 18 -47.85 15.40 11.22
N LYS A 19 -49.08 15.60 11.74
CA LYS A 19 -50.23 14.71 11.47
C LYS A 19 -50.69 14.79 10.01
N LYS A 20 -50.71 16.00 9.42
CA LYS A 20 -51.06 16.20 8.00
C LYS A 20 -50.03 15.56 7.08
N LEU A 21 -48.74 15.74 7.38
CA LEU A 21 -47.64 15.11 6.64
C LEU A 21 -47.69 13.58 6.72
N SER A 22 -48.00 13.04 7.89
CA SER A 22 -48.16 11.60 8.12
C SER A 22 -49.25 11.00 7.24
N GLN A 23 -50.43 11.63 7.18
CA GLN A 23 -51.54 11.21 6.32
C GLN A 23 -51.19 11.34 4.84
N ARG A 24 -50.60 12.46 4.42
CA ARG A 24 -50.23 12.75 3.02
C ARG A 24 -49.21 11.76 2.46
N PHE A 25 -48.13 11.50 3.21
CA PHE A 25 -47.04 10.63 2.77
C PHE A 25 -47.20 9.17 3.22
N LYS A 26 -48.31 8.83 3.88
CA LYS A 26 -48.57 7.48 4.46
C LYS A 26 -47.43 6.98 5.34
N LEU A 27 -46.86 7.88 6.14
CA LEU A 27 -45.79 7.59 7.09
C LEU A 27 -46.32 7.68 8.52
N SER A 28 -45.76 6.93 9.47
CA SER A 28 -46.10 7.13 10.88
C SER A 28 -45.66 8.52 11.36
N VAL A 29 -46.43 9.12 12.28
CA VAL A 29 -46.12 10.43 12.86
C VAL A 29 -44.73 10.45 13.51
N SER A 30 -44.30 9.35 14.12
CA SER A 30 -42.96 9.18 14.69
C SER A 30 -41.86 9.24 13.63
N THR A 31 -42.07 8.65 12.46
CA THR A 31 -41.12 8.71 11.34
C THR A 31 -40.98 10.12 10.80
N VAL A 32 -42.09 10.83 10.59
CA VAL A 32 -42.09 12.25 10.18
C VAL A 32 -41.30 13.09 11.19
N ARG A 33 -41.57 12.91 12.49
CA ARG A 33 -40.86 13.60 13.56
C ARG A 33 -39.36 13.31 13.55
N ASN A 34 -38.95 12.05 13.36
CA ASN A 34 -37.55 11.66 13.31
C ASN A 34 -36.82 12.24 12.09
N ILE A 35 -37.49 12.30 10.94
CA ILE A 35 -36.94 12.93 9.72
C ILE A 35 -36.69 14.42 9.97
N VAL A 36 -37.69 15.15 10.49
CA VAL A 36 -37.58 16.59 10.78
C VAL A 36 -36.52 16.87 11.84
N ARG A 37 -36.46 16.06 12.92
CA ARG A 37 -35.42 16.15 13.95
C ARG A 37 -34.03 15.97 13.35
N LYS A 38 -33.81 14.91 12.57
CA LYS A 38 -32.53 14.64 11.91
C LYS A 38 -32.12 15.79 10.97
N TRP A 39 -33.07 16.34 10.22
CA TRP A 39 -32.83 17.48 9.34
C TRP A 39 -32.41 18.72 10.12
N LYS A 40 -33.09 19.06 11.22
CA LYS A 40 -32.71 20.20 12.08
C LYS A 40 -31.31 20.07 12.66
N THR A 41 -30.87 18.85 13.01
CA THR A 41 -29.54 18.63 13.60
C THR A 41 -28.43 18.50 12.56
N THR A 42 -28.67 17.79 11.46
CA THR A 42 -27.62 17.39 10.50
C THR A 42 -27.67 18.18 9.19
N GLY A 43 -28.75 18.93 8.94
CA GLY A 43 -29.00 19.64 7.67
C GLY A 43 -29.13 18.74 6.44
N THR A 44 -29.20 17.42 6.62
CA THR A 44 -29.18 16.45 5.53
C THR A 44 -30.15 15.29 5.78
N VAL A 45 -30.87 14.93 4.72
CA VAL A 45 -31.79 13.79 4.71
C VAL A 45 -31.03 12.47 4.52
N HIS A 46 -29.92 12.53 3.77
CA HIS A 46 -29.10 11.38 3.42
C HIS A 46 -28.55 10.65 4.65
N VAL A 47 -28.47 9.33 4.55
CA VAL A 47 -27.86 8.50 5.59
C VAL A 47 -26.35 8.65 5.47
N LYS A 48 -25.69 9.06 6.57
CA LYS A 48 -24.23 9.11 6.62
C LYS A 48 -23.67 7.69 6.57
N PRO A 49 -22.54 7.45 5.89
CA PRO A 49 -21.85 6.18 5.98
C PRO A 49 -21.49 5.92 7.46
N ARG A 50 -21.63 4.66 7.89
CA ARG A 50 -21.21 4.27 9.24
C ARG A 50 -19.69 4.34 9.32
N SER A 51 -19.16 4.76 10.47
CA SER A 51 -17.71 4.85 10.74
C SER A 51 -16.97 3.52 10.53
N GLY A 52 -17.67 2.39 10.64
CA GLY A 52 -17.08 1.07 10.47
C GLY A 52 -16.10 0.72 11.58
N ARG A 53 -15.40 -0.40 11.42
CA ARG A 53 -14.40 -0.88 12.37
C ARG A 53 -13.08 -0.10 12.16
N PRO A 54 -12.42 0.40 13.23
CA PRO A 54 -11.10 1.01 13.12
C PRO A 54 -10.08 0.06 12.47
N ARG A 55 -9.22 0.61 11.62
CA ARG A 55 -8.13 -0.15 10.97
C ARG A 55 -7.01 -0.45 11.96
N LYS A 56 -6.43 -1.65 11.89
CA LYS A 56 -5.26 -2.02 12.71
C LYS A 56 -3.95 -1.45 12.18
N ILE A 57 -3.82 -1.26 10.87
CA ILE A 57 -2.70 -0.56 10.25
C ILE A 57 -3.07 0.91 10.20
N SER A 58 -2.27 1.75 10.85
CA SER A 58 -2.39 3.20 10.71
C SER A 58 -1.75 3.63 9.40
N GLU A 59 -2.36 4.57 8.69
CA GLU A 59 -1.70 5.34 7.63
C GLU A 59 -0.60 6.19 8.29
N LYS A 60 0.55 5.58 8.58
CA LYS A 60 1.78 6.35 8.75
C LYS A 60 2.08 6.95 7.38
N LYS A 61 1.78 8.25 7.23
CA LYS A 61 2.03 9.11 6.06
C LYS A 61 2.85 8.39 4.98
N ASN A 62 2.15 7.81 4.02
CA ASN A 62 2.70 7.38 2.74
C ASN A 62 3.12 8.64 1.97
N GLY A 63 4.24 9.22 2.36
CA GLY A 63 4.71 10.49 1.86
C GLY A 63 6.19 10.62 2.14
N GLU A 64 6.99 9.85 1.39
CA GLU A 64 8.23 10.31 0.74
C GLU A 64 8.97 9.10 0.16
N ASN A 65 8.92 9.02 -1.17
CA ASN A 65 9.99 8.60 -2.07
C ASN A 65 11.20 7.92 -1.40
N GLY A 66 11.28 6.59 -1.52
CA GLY A 66 12.44 5.90 -2.12
C GLY A 66 13.87 6.17 -1.60
N GLN A 67 14.08 6.74 -0.41
CA GLN A 67 15.44 6.97 0.14
C GLN A 67 15.59 6.55 1.61
N GLY A 68 14.70 5.69 2.11
CA GLY A 68 14.88 5.05 3.42
C GLY A 68 15.67 3.74 3.33
N PRO A 69 16.38 3.33 4.41
CA PRO A 69 17.02 2.01 4.48
C PRO A 69 15.99 0.90 4.19
N PRO A 70 16.43 -0.27 3.66
CA PRO A 70 15.53 -1.40 3.43
C PRO A 70 14.77 -1.74 4.71
N PRO A 71 13.52 -2.20 4.60
CA PRO A 71 12.56 -2.10 5.68
C PRO A 71 12.99 -2.95 6.88
N LYS A 72 13.56 -2.29 7.89
CA LYS A 72 13.34 -2.65 9.30
C LYS A 72 11.85 -2.49 9.67
N THR A 73 11.04 -1.99 8.75
CA THR A 73 9.59 -1.75 8.83
C THR A 73 8.77 -3.04 8.69
N CYS A 74 9.24 -4.06 7.97
CA CYS A 74 8.49 -5.32 7.81
C CYS A 74 8.24 -5.99 9.17
N SER A 75 9.22 -6.00 10.07
CA SER A 75 9.03 -6.59 11.40
C SER A 75 7.98 -5.84 12.23
N ILE A 76 7.93 -4.50 12.16
CA ILE A 76 6.94 -3.70 12.89
C ILE A 76 5.53 -3.93 12.33
N ILE A 77 5.36 -3.94 11.01
CA ILE A 77 4.08 -4.21 10.34
C ILE A 77 3.62 -5.64 10.67
N LEU A 78 4.53 -6.61 10.58
CA LEU A 78 4.24 -8.00 10.95
C LEU A 78 3.82 -8.10 12.42
N LEU A 79 4.51 -7.44 13.35
CA LEU A 79 4.16 -7.40 14.78
C LEU A 79 2.74 -6.83 15.02
N GLN A 80 2.37 -5.74 14.34
CA GLN A 80 1.01 -5.18 14.41
C GLN A 80 -0.06 -6.12 13.83
N MET A 81 0.34 -6.98 12.89
CA MET A 81 -0.50 -7.94 12.19
C MET A 81 -0.58 -9.34 12.86
N VAL A 82 0.24 -9.63 13.89
CA VAL A 82 0.30 -10.95 14.55
C VAL A 82 -1.07 -11.43 15.06
N SER A 83 -1.92 -10.49 15.48
CA SER A 83 -3.28 -10.79 15.99
C SER A 83 -4.36 -10.95 14.90
N LEU A 84 -3.98 -10.99 13.62
CA LEU A 84 -4.89 -11.19 12.49
C LEU A 84 -4.67 -12.55 11.84
N CYS A 85 -5.71 -13.13 11.26
CA CYS A 85 -5.56 -14.32 10.44
C CYS A 85 -4.88 -13.98 9.10
N ILE A 86 -4.29 -14.99 8.46
CA ILE A 86 -3.52 -14.85 7.22
C ILE A 86 -4.29 -14.06 6.14
N VAL A 87 -5.59 -14.35 5.95
CA VAL A 87 -6.43 -13.66 4.95
C VAL A 87 -6.55 -12.16 5.24
N GLN A 88 -6.70 -11.79 6.51
CA GLN A 88 -6.78 -10.38 6.93
C GLN A 88 -5.43 -9.68 6.77
N GLN A 89 -4.32 -10.39 7.00
CA GLN A 89 -2.98 -9.86 6.75
C GLN A 89 -2.75 -9.60 5.26
N PHE A 90 -3.04 -10.57 4.39
CA PHE A 90 -2.89 -10.41 2.94
C PHE A 90 -3.78 -9.30 2.38
N SER A 91 -5.06 -9.25 2.80
CA SER A 91 -5.96 -8.18 2.40
C SER A 91 -5.43 -6.80 2.80
N ALA A 92 -4.95 -6.66 4.05
CA ALA A 92 -4.36 -5.41 4.53
C ALA A 92 -3.08 -5.03 3.76
N LEU A 93 -2.21 -5.99 3.45
CA LEU A 93 -1.00 -5.75 2.64
C LEU A 93 -1.34 -5.33 1.20
N CYS A 94 -2.34 -5.97 0.58
CA CYS A 94 -2.80 -5.63 -0.77
C CYS A 94 -3.43 -4.24 -0.83
N THR A 95 -4.23 -3.85 0.18
CA THR A 95 -4.79 -2.49 0.24
C THR A 95 -3.71 -1.43 0.37
N GLU A 96 -2.63 -1.72 1.10
CA GLU A 96 -1.48 -0.82 1.29
C GLU A 96 -0.42 -0.94 0.17
N LYS A 97 -0.67 -1.73 -0.88
CA LYS A 97 0.25 -1.96 -2.02
C LYS A 97 1.64 -2.49 -1.60
N LEU A 98 1.70 -3.24 -0.52
CA LEU A 98 2.93 -3.84 0.00
C LEU A 98 3.09 -5.26 -0.56
N TYR A 99 3.89 -5.38 -1.61
CA TYR A 99 4.18 -6.66 -2.27
C TYR A 99 5.51 -7.24 -1.81
N GLY A 100 5.55 -8.57 -1.62
CA GLY A 100 6.80 -9.31 -1.45
C GLY A 100 7.70 -9.13 -2.68
N ARG A 101 8.93 -8.67 -2.47
CA ARG A 101 9.94 -8.56 -3.52
C ARG A 101 11.22 -9.26 -3.09
N VAL A 102 11.81 -10.03 -4.00
CA VAL A 102 13.14 -10.64 -3.80
C VAL A 102 14.19 -9.65 -4.28
N MET A 103 15.19 -9.38 -3.44
CA MET A 103 16.32 -8.55 -3.85
C MET A 103 17.12 -9.26 -4.95
N ARG A 104 17.41 -8.55 -6.05
CA ARG A 104 18.33 -9.05 -7.08
C ARG A 104 19.76 -9.02 -6.55
N TRP A 105 20.53 -10.07 -6.82
CA TRP A 105 21.95 -10.08 -6.50
C TRP A 105 22.65 -8.94 -7.23
N LYS A 106 23.51 -8.22 -6.51
CA LYS A 106 24.32 -7.14 -7.05
C LYS A 106 25.74 -7.32 -6.54
N PRO A 107 26.77 -7.23 -7.40
CA PRO A 107 28.14 -7.28 -6.93
C PRO A 107 28.37 -6.13 -5.94
N PHE A 108 29.14 -6.42 -4.90
CA PHE A 108 29.47 -5.42 -3.88
C PHE A 108 30.39 -4.34 -4.48
N LEU A 109 29.93 -3.08 -4.48
CA LEU A 109 30.70 -1.94 -4.97
C LEU A 109 31.15 -1.06 -3.82
N GLN A 110 32.48 -0.99 -3.63
CA GLN A 110 33.08 -0.01 -2.74
C GLN A 110 32.91 1.42 -3.27
N ALA A 111 33.03 2.42 -2.39
CA ALA A 111 32.86 3.82 -2.75
C ALA A 111 33.78 4.26 -3.91
N ARG A 112 35.03 3.79 -3.93
CA ARG A 112 35.98 4.06 -5.03
C ARG A 112 35.48 3.53 -6.38
N HIS A 113 34.89 2.33 -6.42
CA HIS A 113 34.36 1.72 -7.64
C HIS A 113 33.16 2.52 -8.15
N LYS A 114 32.28 2.97 -7.25
CA LYS A 114 31.12 3.82 -7.61
C LYS A 114 31.57 5.14 -8.24
N ARG A 115 32.55 5.81 -7.61
CA ARG A 115 33.12 7.08 -8.13
C ARG A 115 33.77 6.89 -9.51
N SER A 116 34.59 5.84 -9.67
CA SER A 116 35.26 5.56 -10.95
C SER A 116 34.25 5.27 -12.06
N ARG A 117 33.26 4.40 -11.79
CA ARG A 117 32.17 4.09 -12.74
C ARG A 117 31.38 5.34 -13.13
N LEU A 118 31.05 6.20 -12.17
CA LEU A 118 30.32 7.45 -12.44
C LEU A 118 31.13 8.41 -13.32
N ARG A 119 32.43 8.58 -13.04
CA ARG A 119 33.30 9.42 -13.89
C ARG A 119 33.39 8.88 -15.32
N SER A 120 33.56 7.57 -15.47
CA SER A 120 33.61 6.94 -16.78
C SER A 120 32.30 7.14 -17.55
N ALA A 121 31.15 6.91 -16.90
CA ALA A 121 29.83 7.13 -17.50
C ALA A 121 29.64 8.58 -17.95
N LYS A 122 29.99 9.57 -17.10
CA LYS A 122 29.90 10.99 -17.47
C LYS A 122 30.80 11.35 -18.64
N ALA A 123 32.04 10.86 -18.65
CA ALA A 123 33.01 11.15 -19.73
C ALA A 123 32.62 10.54 -21.09
N HIS A 124 31.70 9.58 -21.10
CA HIS A 124 31.26 8.88 -22.31
C HIS A 124 29.79 9.16 -22.68
N LEU A 125 29.09 10.03 -21.94
CA LEU A 125 27.65 10.28 -22.10
C LEU A 125 27.33 10.92 -23.46
N ASP A 126 28.11 11.92 -23.87
CA ASP A 126 27.90 12.70 -25.11
C ASP A 126 28.66 12.16 -26.32
N LYS A 127 29.20 10.93 -26.23
CA LYS A 127 29.98 10.38 -27.34
C LYS A 127 29.08 9.93 -28.50
N PRO A 128 29.40 10.32 -29.74
CA PRO A 128 28.58 9.97 -30.90
C PRO A 128 28.67 8.48 -31.22
N ALA A 129 27.68 7.95 -31.93
CA ALA A 129 27.63 6.54 -32.34
C ALA A 129 28.89 6.10 -33.11
N SER A 130 29.50 6.98 -33.91
CA SER A 130 30.74 6.71 -34.65
C SER A 130 31.94 6.38 -33.74
N PHE A 131 31.96 6.89 -32.51
CA PHE A 131 32.94 6.51 -31.51
C PHE A 131 32.70 5.07 -31.05
N TRP A 132 31.46 4.73 -30.68
CA TRP A 132 31.10 3.41 -30.18
C TRP A 132 31.26 2.30 -31.21
N ASN A 133 31.04 2.59 -32.49
CA ASN A 133 31.26 1.64 -33.59
C ASN A 133 32.73 1.23 -33.75
N LYS A 134 33.67 2.00 -33.20
CA LYS A 134 35.11 1.69 -33.22
C LYS A 134 35.57 0.93 -31.97
N VAL A 135 34.70 0.80 -30.94
CA VAL A 135 35.05 0.12 -29.69
C VAL A 135 34.79 -1.36 -29.84
N LEU A 136 35.86 -2.16 -29.78
CA LEU A 136 35.75 -3.61 -29.64
C LEU A 136 35.56 -3.96 -28.16
N TRP A 137 34.47 -4.65 -27.83
CA TRP A 137 34.18 -5.12 -26.49
C TRP A 137 34.63 -6.57 -26.34
N THR A 138 35.57 -6.82 -25.43
CA THR A 138 36.04 -8.16 -25.10
C THR A 138 35.78 -8.45 -23.62
N ASP A 139 35.28 -9.63 -23.30
CA ASP A 139 35.13 -10.12 -21.94
C ASP A 139 35.40 -11.63 -21.90
N GLU A 140 35.87 -12.12 -20.77
CA GLU A 140 36.15 -13.53 -20.55
C GLU A 140 35.04 -14.16 -19.73
N THR A 141 34.39 -15.19 -20.27
CA THR A 141 33.37 -15.95 -19.52
C THR A 141 33.70 -17.43 -19.54
N LYS A 142 33.51 -18.08 -18.38
CA LYS A 142 33.72 -19.52 -18.25
C LYS A 142 32.49 -20.27 -18.74
N ILE A 143 32.64 -21.07 -19.79
CA ILE A 143 31.61 -21.97 -20.32
C ILE A 143 31.88 -23.37 -19.75
N GLU A 144 30.97 -23.89 -18.92
CA GLU A 144 31.08 -25.24 -18.35
C GLU A 144 30.23 -26.23 -19.17
N LEU A 145 30.84 -27.32 -19.68
CA LEU A 145 30.21 -28.29 -20.58
C LEU A 145 29.09 -29.12 -19.90
N PHE A 146 29.18 -29.34 -18.60
CA PHE A 146 28.21 -30.09 -17.80
C PHE A 146 27.68 -29.18 -16.68
N GLY A 147 26.54 -28.54 -16.93
CA GLY A 147 26.00 -27.50 -16.06
C GLY A 147 25.51 -28.03 -14.71
N HIS A 148 26.34 -27.92 -13.67
CA HIS A 148 25.91 -28.10 -12.28
C HIS A 148 26.11 -26.83 -11.47
N LYS A 149 25.44 -25.74 -11.85
CA LYS A 149 25.27 -24.56 -10.97
C LYS A 149 23.80 -24.23 -10.78
N LYS A 150 23.10 -25.06 -10.02
CA LYS A 150 21.92 -24.59 -9.28
C LYS A 150 22.42 -23.65 -8.18
N GLY A 151 22.54 -22.36 -8.49
CA GLY A 151 22.57 -21.27 -7.51
C GLY A 151 23.59 -21.36 -6.37
N VAL A 152 24.77 -21.95 -6.56
CA VAL A 152 25.76 -22.01 -5.47
C VAL A 152 26.48 -20.68 -5.34
N MET A 153 25.97 -19.87 -4.41
CA MET A 153 26.54 -18.60 -3.98
C MET A 153 27.81 -18.85 -3.15
N HIS A 154 28.98 -18.88 -3.79
CA HIS A 154 30.26 -18.88 -3.10
C HIS A 154 30.83 -17.46 -3.05
N GLY A 155 30.91 -16.86 -1.86
CA GLY A 155 31.64 -15.61 -1.66
C GLY A 155 31.10 -14.71 -0.53
N GLY A 156 31.26 -15.13 0.72
CA GLY A 156 31.08 -14.26 1.87
C GLY A 156 31.57 -14.94 3.14
N LYS A 157 32.47 -14.30 3.91
CA LYS A 157 32.84 -14.75 5.25
C LYS A 157 31.56 -14.93 6.07
N LYS A 158 31.43 -16.07 6.77
CA LYS A 158 30.36 -16.34 7.72
C LYS A 158 30.38 -15.26 8.81
N THR A 159 29.61 -14.20 8.66
CA THR A 159 29.13 -13.45 9.82
C THR A 159 28.05 -14.34 10.42
N GLN A 160 28.15 -14.70 11.70
CA GLN A 160 27.13 -15.47 12.40
C GLN A 160 25.79 -14.75 12.26
N CYS A 161 24.94 -15.21 11.33
CA CYS A 161 23.51 -14.98 11.41
C CYS A 161 23.03 -15.91 12.51
N SER A 162 22.57 -15.34 13.62
CA SER A 162 22.05 -16.11 14.75
C SER A 162 21.03 -17.13 14.24
N LYS A 163 21.28 -18.42 14.47
CA LYS A 163 20.27 -19.47 14.34
C LYS A 163 19.08 -19.05 15.19
N LYS A 164 17.95 -18.71 14.58
CA LYS A 164 16.66 -18.63 15.25
C LYS A 164 15.67 -19.49 14.49
N ASN A 165 15.64 -20.75 14.94
CA ASN A 165 14.51 -21.64 15.08
C ASN A 165 13.67 -21.93 13.82
N THR A 166 14.08 -22.98 13.12
CA THR A 166 13.14 -23.96 12.55
C THR A 166 12.28 -24.56 13.67
N CYS A 167 10.95 -24.48 13.52
CA CYS A 167 9.95 -25.49 13.87
C CYS A 167 8.56 -24.82 13.95
N TYR A 168 7.67 -25.14 13.02
CA TYR A 168 6.22 -25.04 13.24
C TYR A 168 5.71 -26.48 13.34
N PRO A 169 5.00 -26.87 14.41
CA PRO A 169 4.32 -28.16 14.44
C PRO A 169 3.06 -28.11 13.57
N LEU A 170 2.73 -29.26 12.97
CA LEU A 170 1.44 -29.59 12.37
C LEU A 170 0.32 -29.58 13.40
#